data_AF-A0A1H2HB86-F1
#
_entry.id   AF-A0A1H2HB86-F1
#
_cell.length_a   1.000
_cell.length_b   1.000
_cell.length_c   1.000
_cell.angle_alpha   90.00
_cell.angle_beta   90.00
_cell.angle_gamma   90.00
#
_symmetry.space_group_name_H-M   'P 1'
#
loop_
_entity.id
_entity.type
_entity.pdbx_description
1 polymer ?
#
loop_
_entity_poly.entity_id
_entity_poly.type
_entity_poly.pdbx_seq_one_letter_code
_entity_poly.pdbx_strand_id
1 'polypeptide(L)'
;MAQPEFARDLAHVPFRFSLLGRELVSADRVSLPSPEEMRVTRTPISPVVAEGLDLLLARLTAGLDDDRSALLSGIRGREVRGLLFSTRPFNMVELYLSIQDHTSPVGLAEATDIERILLAIRGYSPTGKLPSYSGAGDGNPEELRLDVNYPKGKRRVALAMLDTSFQSWKCAAIGQHDLGQARFEKLAAMFTELIDRTPGAHYALLPELALPSFWFVPIALKLQESGISLISGIEYQSVGTRKVANQVWAALRLDGLGYPAALVYKQDKQRPAPHEEHLLHDLASLTLEPRVRWDIPPIVAHGGFRFSSLICSELTNIGYRSALRGRVDAIFVPEWNQDFRTFEGSS
;
A
#
# COMPACT_ATOMS: atom_id res chain seq x y z
N MET A 1 20.84 -28.22 22.81
CA MET A 1 19.86 -27.18 23.22
C MET A 1 19.73 -26.26 22.02
N ALA A 2 18.64 -26.36 21.25
CA ALA A 2 18.49 -25.57 20.04
C ALA A 2 18.56 -24.08 20.41
N GLN A 3 19.52 -23.35 19.84
CA GLN A 3 19.62 -21.91 20.08
C GLN A 3 18.26 -21.27 19.71
N PRO A 4 17.71 -20.37 20.54
CA PRO A 4 16.50 -19.60 20.20
C PRO A 4 16.68 -18.76 18.92
N GLU A 5 17.91 -18.69 18.41
CA GLU A 5 18.39 -18.00 17.21
C GLU A 5 17.63 -18.35 15.93
N PHE A 6 17.21 -19.61 15.75
CA PHE A 6 16.45 -20.04 14.57
C PHE A 6 14.94 -20.09 14.79
N ALA A 7 14.50 -20.13 16.05
CA ALA A 7 13.14 -20.50 16.39
C ALA A 7 12.09 -19.48 15.95
N ARG A 8 12.44 -18.19 15.78
CA ARG A 8 11.49 -17.13 15.41
C ARG A 8 11.46 -16.79 13.92
N ASP A 9 12.59 -16.81 13.21
CA ASP A 9 12.56 -16.56 11.76
C ASP A 9 12.18 -17.82 10.95
N LEU A 10 12.36 -19.01 11.55
CA LEU A 10 11.73 -20.26 11.12
C LEU A 10 10.39 -20.55 11.81
N ALA A 11 9.87 -19.66 12.66
CA ALA A 11 8.53 -19.81 13.24
C ALA A 11 7.44 -19.63 12.18
N HIS A 12 6.19 -19.90 12.56
CA HIS A 12 5.03 -19.58 11.74
C HIS A 12 4.96 -18.09 11.30
N VAL A 13 5.53 -17.17 12.08
CA VAL A 13 5.50 -15.71 11.82
C VAL A 13 6.91 -15.15 11.62
N PRO A 14 7.27 -14.62 10.42
CA PRO A 14 8.57 -14.02 10.17
C PRO A 14 8.86 -12.82 11.07
N PHE A 15 10.12 -12.60 11.47
CA PHE A 15 10.49 -11.47 12.33
C PHE A 15 10.06 -10.12 11.75
N ARG A 16 10.26 -9.93 10.44
CA ARG A 16 9.94 -8.67 9.74
C ARG A 16 8.49 -8.20 9.90
N PHE A 17 7.53 -9.09 10.19
CA PHE A 17 6.16 -8.68 10.47
C PHE A 17 6.07 -7.79 11.71
N SER A 18 6.96 -7.94 12.68
CA SER A 18 6.99 -7.11 13.90
C SER A 18 7.36 -5.65 13.59
N LEU A 19 8.01 -5.43 12.45
CA LEU A 19 8.46 -4.13 11.93
C LEU A 19 7.52 -3.56 10.85
N LEU A 20 6.38 -4.20 10.56
CA LEU A 20 5.36 -3.65 9.66
C LEU A 20 4.37 -2.77 10.43
N GLY A 21 3.83 -1.74 9.77
CA GLY A 21 2.75 -0.89 10.31
C GLY A 21 1.50 -1.70 10.69
N ARG A 22 0.70 -1.18 11.64
CA ARG A 22 -0.53 -1.86 12.11
C ARG A 22 -1.56 -2.07 11.01
N GLU A 23 -1.48 -1.29 9.94
CA GLU A 23 -2.31 -1.44 8.76
C GLU A 23 -1.98 -2.72 7.95
N LEU A 24 -0.79 -3.28 8.08
CA LEU A 24 -0.38 -4.47 7.33
C LEU A 24 -0.42 -5.76 8.16
N VAL A 25 -0.35 -5.65 9.48
CA VAL A 25 -0.30 -6.81 10.39
C VAL A 25 -1.22 -6.63 11.60
N SER A 26 -2.01 -7.66 11.88
CA SER A 26 -2.92 -7.67 13.04
C SER A 26 -2.13 -7.65 14.34
N ALA A 27 -2.50 -6.75 15.26
CA ALA A 27 -1.76 -6.52 16.50
C ALA A 27 -1.63 -7.76 17.40
N ASP A 28 -2.68 -8.57 17.45
CA ASP A 28 -2.76 -9.76 18.31
C ASP A 28 -1.82 -10.89 17.88
N ARG A 29 -1.19 -10.79 16.71
CA ARG A 29 -0.41 -11.88 16.10
C ARG A 29 1.09 -11.62 16.07
N VAL A 30 1.53 -10.38 16.33
CA VAL A 30 2.92 -10.00 16.14
C VAL A 30 3.36 -8.95 17.17
N SER A 31 4.27 -9.33 18.06
CA SER A 31 4.92 -8.44 19.02
C SER A 31 6.39 -8.25 18.68
N LEU A 32 6.94 -7.07 19.00
CA LEU A 32 8.38 -6.86 18.96
C LEU A 32 9.02 -7.59 20.16
N PRO A 33 10.10 -8.37 19.95
CA PRO A 33 10.91 -8.90 21.03
C PRO A 33 11.55 -7.78 21.87
N SER A 34 12.07 -8.12 23.05
CA SER A 34 12.84 -7.14 23.83
C SER A 34 14.12 -6.72 23.08
N PRO A 35 14.63 -5.49 23.30
CA PRO A 35 15.88 -5.04 22.69
C PRO A 35 17.06 -6.00 22.91
N GLU A 36 17.15 -6.61 24.09
CA GLU A 36 18.19 -7.59 24.41
C GLU A 36 18.08 -8.87 23.58
N GLU A 37 16.85 -9.35 23.33
CA GLU A 37 16.59 -10.52 22.47
C GLU A 37 16.92 -10.21 20.99
N MET A 38 16.68 -8.98 20.53
CA MET A 38 16.88 -8.59 19.13
C MET A 38 18.33 -8.29 18.79
N ARG A 39 19.12 -7.78 19.76
CA ARG A 39 20.44 -7.20 19.48
C ARG A 39 21.52 -8.25 19.24
N VAL A 40 22.37 -7.96 18.27
CA VAL A 40 23.66 -8.61 18.01
C VAL A 40 24.73 -7.52 18.02
N THR A 41 25.80 -7.74 18.77
CA THR A 41 26.82 -6.70 19.05
C THR A 41 28.12 -6.91 18.29
N ARG A 42 28.35 -8.09 17.68
CA ARG A 42 29.63 -8.44 17.05
C ARG A 42 29.43 -9.33 15.83
N THR A 43 28.98 -8.74 14.72
CA THR A 43 28.97 -9.42 13.43
C THR A 43 29.83 -8.65 12.42
N PRO A 44 30.84 -9.27 11.81
CA PRO A 44 31.60 -8.64 10.75
C PRO A 44 30.69 -8.49 9.52
N ILE A 45 30.36 -7.25 9.18
CA ILE A 45 29.54 -6.90 8.02
C ILE A 45 30.22 -5.79 7.24
N SER A 46 30.00 -5.77 5.92
CA SER A 46 30.47 -4.68 5.07
C SER A 46 29.83 -3.34 5.51
N PRO A 47 30.57 -2.21 5.49
CA PRO A 47 30.02 -0.89 5.79
C PRO A 47 28.76 -0.55 4.98
N VAL A 48 28.73 -0.97 3.72
CA VAL A 48 27.61 -0.71 2.79
C VAL A 48 26.34 -1.44 3.24
N VAL A 49 26.47 -2.71 3.64
CA VAL A 49 25.35 -3.49 4.19
C VAL A 49 24.87 -2.87 5.51
N ALA A 50 25.82 -2.46 6.36
CA ALA A 50 25.50 -1.85 7.65
C ALA A 50 24.72 -0.54 7.50
N GLU A 51 25.12 0.31 6.55
CA GLU A 51 24.42 1.57 6.24
C GLU A 51 23.00 1.30 5.71
N GLY A 52 22.84 0.36 4.76
CA GLY A 52 21.52 0.05 4.21
C GLY A 52 20.57 -0.57 5.24
N LEU A 53 21.06 -1.41 6.16
CA LEU A 53 20.24 -1.95 7.26
C LEU A 53 19.82 -0.86 8.24
N ASP A 54 20.74 0.05 8.61
CA ASP A 54 20.43 1.17 9.50
C ASP A 54 19.39 2.10 8.88
N LEU A 55 19.53 2.40 7.59
CA LEU A 55 18.56 3.19 6.83
C LEU A 55 17.20 2.51 6.77
N LEU A 56 17.16 1.20 6.52
CA LEU A 56 15.92 0.42 6.54
C LEU A 56 15.24 0.53 7.90
N LEU A 57 15.94 0.28 9.01
CA LEU A 57 15.33 0.35 10.33
C LEU A 57 14.83 1.76 10.66
N ALA A 58 15.56 2.81 10.26
CA ALA A 58 15.12 4.19 10.46
C ALA A 58 13.80 4.47 9.72
N ARG A 59 13.68 4.04 8.46
CA ARG A 59 12.44 4.18 7.68
C ARG A 59 11.29 3.37 8.26
N LEU A 60 11.54 2.12 8.67
CA LEU A 60 10.53 1.26 9.30
C LEU A 60 10.01 1.89 10.60
N THR A 61 10.92 2.33 11.47
CA THR A 61 10.60 2.93 12.77
C THR A 61 9.72 4.18 12.64
N ALA A 62 9.92 4.98 11.59
CA ALA A 62 9.09 6.17 11.32
C ALA A 62 7.61 5.85 11.02
N GLY A 63 7.31 4.64 10.55
CA GLY A 63 5.95 4.17 10.26
C GLY A 63 5.31 3.35 11.38
N LEU A 64 6.00 3.13 12.51
CA LEU A 64 5.46 2.37 13.64
C LEU A 64 4.68 3.26 14.62
N ASP A 65 3.83 2.62 15.43
CA ASP A 65 3.24 3.28 16.60
C ASP A 65 4.29 3.63 17.66
N ASP A 66 3.97 4.60 18.51
CA ASP A 66 4.89 5.20 19.49
C ASP A 66 5.54 4.15 20.40
N ASP A 67 4.78 3.16 20.87
CA ASP A 67 5.28 2.10 21.75
C ASP A 67 6.35 1.25 21.05
N ARG A 68 6.08 0.80 19.83
CA ARG A 68 7.04 0.01 19.05
C ARG A 68 8.24 0.84 18.59
N SER A 69 8.01 2.10 18.24
CA SER A 69 9.08 3.04 17.89
C SER A 69 10.02 3.29 19.07
N ALA A 70 9.47 3.45 20.28
CA ALA A 70 10.25 3.63 21.51
C ALA A 70 11.13 2.41 21.83
N LEU A 71 10.65 1.19 21.61
CA LEU A 71 11.44 -0.04 21.80
C LEU A 71 12.65 -0.12 20.88
N LEU A 72 12.58 0.50 19.70
CA LEU A 72 13.67 0.51 18.71
C LEU A 72 14.57 1.74 18.85
N SER A 73 14.25 2.66 19.75
CA SER A 73 15.03 3.87 19.96
C SER A 73 16.50 3.57 20.31
N GLY A 74 17.41 4.19 19.57
CA GLY A 74 18.85 3.99 19.72
C GLY A 74 19.38 2.64 19.25
N ILE A 75 18.53 1.77 18.68
CA ILE A 75 18.97 0.54 18.00
C ILE A 75 19.30 0.87 16.55
N ARG A 76 20.44 0.37 16.07
CA ARG A 76 20.78 0.44 14.65
C ARG A 76 20.33 -0.82 13.93
N GLY A 77 19.92 -0.71 12.66
CA GLY A 77 19.43 -1.84 11.87
C GLY A 77 20.46 -2.97 11.76
N ARG A 78 21.74 -2.63 11.67
CA ARG A 78 22.85 -3.60 11.70
C ARG A 78 22.92 -4.45 12.97
N GLU A 79 22.33 -3.98 14.07
CA GLU A 79 22.31 -4.68 15.36
C GLU A 79 21.09 -5.60 15.47
N VAL A 80 20.10 -5.50 14.57
CA VAL A 80 18.87 -6.28 14.64
C VAL A 80 19.04 -7.64 13.97
N ARG A 81 19.08 -8.71 14.76
CA ARG A 81 19.26 -10.11 14.29
C ARG A 81 18.34 -10.46 13.12
N GLY A 82 17.05 -10.15 13.24
CA GLY A 82 16.06 -10.52 12.22
C GLY A 82 16.09 -9.68 10.94
N LEU A 83 16.84 -8.56 10.93
CA LEU A 83 17.18 -7.85 9.70
C LEU A 83 18.48 -8.39 9.10
N LEU A 84 19.48 -8.64 9.96
CA LEU A 84 20.81 -9.07 9.54
C LEU A 84 20.84 -10.49 8.98
N PHE A 85 20.06 -11.41 9.57
CA PHE A 85 19.99 -12.82 9.20
C PHE A 85 18.58 -13.21 8.76
N SER A 86 17.95 -12.37 7.94
CA SER A 86 16.58 -12.63 7.49
C SER A 86 16.50 -13.81 6.51
N THR A 87 15.81 -14.88 6.92
CA THR A 87 15.45 -16.03 6.09
C THR A 87 14.24 -15.76 5.20
N ARG A 88 13.39 -14.79 5.60
CA ARG A 88 12.23 -14.31 4.84
C ARG A 88 12.26 -12.78 4.86
N PRO A 89 13.11 -12.11 4.06
CA PRO A 89 13.20 -10.66 4.02
C PRO A 89 11.91 -10.03 3.48
N PHE A 90 11.79 -8.71 3.60
CA PHE A 90 10.67 -7.96 3.04
C PHE A 90 10.53 -8.24 1.55
N ASN A 91 9.31 -8.56 1.11
CA ASN A 91 9.01 -8.55 -0.32
C ASN A 91 8.92 -7.09 -0.82
N MET A 92 8.90 -6.90 -2.13
CA MET A 92 8.92 -5.54 -2.71
C MET A 92 7.67 -4.73 -2.34
N VAL A 93 6.50 -5.36 -2.29
CA VAL A 93 5.24 -4.72 -1.94
C VAL A 93 5.30 -4.21 -0.49
N GLU A 94 5.73 -5.05 0.44
CA GLU A 94 5.92 -4.69 1.85
C GLU A 94 6.97 -3.60 2.02
N LEU A 95 8.09 -3.72 1.30
CA LEU A 95 9.17 -2.75 1.40
C LEU A 95 8.67 -1.36 0.97
N TYR A 96 8.08 -1.26 -0.23
CA TYR A 96 7.55 0.01 -0.72
C TYR A 96 6.45 0.58 0.17
N LEU A 97 5.59 -0.25 0.76
CA LEU A 97 4.59 0.21 1.72
C LEU A 97 5.18 0.78 3.01
N SER A 98 6.34 0.26 3.44
CA SER A 98 6.91 0.57 4.75
C SER A 98 7.96 1.68 4.72
N ILE A 99 8.51 2.01 3.54
CA ILE A 99 9.51 3.08 3.38
C ILE A 99 8.95 4.34 2.70
N GLN A 100 7.63 4.44 2.54
CA GLN A 100 7.00 5.55 1.82
C GLN A 100 7.39 6.91 2.42
N ASP A 101 7.54 7.89 1.53
CA ASP A 101 7.71 9.28 1.94
C ASP A 101 6.35 9.95 2.12
N HIS A 102 5.96 10.22 3.37
CA HIS A 102 4.67 10.86 3.65
C HIS A 102 4.65 12.37 3.40
N THR A 103 5.75 12.97 2.92
CA THR A 103 5.81 14.40 2.59
C THR A 103 5.43 14.70 1.14
N SER A 104 5.42 13.70 0.25
CA SER A 104 5.01 13.83 -1.14
C SER A 104 3.72 13.03 -1.42
N PRO A 105 2.75 13.59 -2.17
CA PRO A 105 1.60 12.89 -2.73
C PRO A 105 1.92 11.60 -3.51
N VAL A 106 3.13 11.49 -4.08
CA VAL A 106 3.56 10.26 -4.79
C VAL A 106 4.02 9.18 -3.81
N GLY A 107 4.50 9.55 -2.62
CA GLY A 107 4.85 8.59 -1.58
C GLY A 107 6.12 7.77 -1.84
N LEU A 108 6.93 8.14 -2.84
CA LEU A 108 8.10 7.37 -3.25
C LEU A 108 9.35 7.79 -2.48
N ALA A 109 10.01 6.83 -1.84
CA ALA A 109 11.33 7.04 -1.26
C ALA A 109 12.38 7.37 -2.32
N GLU A 110 13.42 8.11 -1.93
CA GLU A 110 14.55 8.43 -2.80
C GLU A 110 15.19 7.17 -3.40
N ALA A 111 15.53 7.23 -4.68
CA ALA A 111 16.06 6.07 -5.40
C ALA A 111 17.35 5.51 -4.78
N THR A 112 18.20 6.40 -4.25
CA THR A 112 19.43 6.03 -3.54
C THR A 112 19.15 5.27 -2.25
N ASP A 113 18.07 5.60 -1.54
CA ASP A 113 17.69 4.91 -0.32
C ASP A 113 17.20 3.50 -0.64
N ILE A 114 16.35 3.38 -1.67
CA ILE A 114 15.86 2.09 -2.16
C ILE A 114 17.02 1.19 -2.57
N GLU A 115 17.97 1.69 -3.35
CA GLU A 115 19.14 0.92 -3.79
C GLU A 115 19.97 0.42 -2.60
N ARG A 116 20.30 1.30 -1.65
CA ARG A 116 21.08 0.95 -0.45
C ARG A 116 20.39 -0.11 0.39
N ILE A 117 19.08 0.04 0.58
CA ILE A 117 18.27 -0.93 1.31
C ILE A 117 18.28 -2.27 0.57
N LEU A 118 17.99 -2.30 -0.74
CA LEU A 118 17.96 -3.53 -1.53
C LEU A 118 19.31 -4.25 -1.54
N LEU A 119 20.40 -3.50 -1.67
CA LEU A 119 21.75 -4.05 -1.60
C LEU A 119 22.01 -4.70 -0.22
N ALA A 120 21.55 -4.07 0.86
CA ALA A 120 21.71 -4.61 2.21
C ALA A 120 20.86 -5.86 2.48
N ILE A 121 19.59 -5.90 2.05
CA ILE A 121 18.68 -7.01 2.35
C ILE A 121 18.71 -8.15 1.31
N ARG A 122 19.16 -7.88 0.08
CA ARG A 122 19.13 -8.85 -1.04
C ARG A 122 20.48 -9.03 -1.73
N GLY A 123 21.49 -8.24 -1.38
CA GLY A 123 22.85 -8.41 -1.91
C GLY A 123 23.04 -8.01 -3.37
N TYR A 124 22.11 -7.25 -3.96
CA TYR A 124 22.24 -6.75 -5.34
C TYR A 124 21.77 -5.30 -5.46
N SER A 125 22.38 -4.57 -6.39
CA SER A 125 21.88 -3.27 -6.84
C SER A 125 20.96 -3.44 -8.05
N PRO A 126 19.81 -2.75 -8.10
CA PRO A 126 18.95 -2.73 -9.28
C PRO A 126 19.72 -2.34 -10.54
N THR A 127 19.53 -3.11 -11.61
CA THR A 127 20.21 -2.89 -12.91
C THR A 127 19.36 -2.09 -13.89
N GLY A 128 18.05 -2.02 -13.66
CA GLY A 128 17.10 -1.26 -14.47
C GLY A 128 16.79 0.11 -13.87
N LYS A 129 15.85 0.81 -14.49
CA LYS A 129 15.40 2.11 -14.01
C LYS A 129 14.46 1.93 -12.83
N LEU A 130 14.87 2.45 -11.68
CA LEU A 130 14.00 2.55 -10.51
C LEU A 130 12.84 3.51 -10.79
N PRO A 131 11.72 3.34 -10.06
CA PRO A 131 10.66 4.33 -10.01
C PRO A 131 11.22 5.73 -9.76
N SER A 132 10.63 6.73 -10.40
CA SER A 132 11.00 8.13 -10.18
C SER A 132 9.74 8.98 -10.13
N TYR A 133 9.88 10.22 -9.68
CA TYR A 133 8.77 11.16 -9.70
C TYR A 133 9.24 12.53 -10.17
N SER A 134 8.31 13.34 -10.68
CA SER A 134 8.52 14.79 -10.79
C SER A 134 7.61 15.51 -9.83
N GLY A 135 8.17 16.46 -9.08
CA GLY A 135 7.43 17.31 -8.15
C GLY A 135 6.40 18.20 -8.85
N ALA A 136 5.48 18.76 -8.06
CA ALA A 136 4.52 19.75 -8.55
C ALA A 136 5.28 21.02 -8.94
N GLY A 137 5.03 21.54 -10.14
CA GLY A 137 5.60 22.82 -10.60
C GLY A 137 4.59 23.58 -11.44
N ASP A 138 4.48 24.91 -11.25
CA ASP A 138 3.64 25.83 -12.04
C ASP A 138 2.27 25.27 -12.48
N GLY A 139 1.50 24.74 -11.53
CA GLY A 139 0.15 24.19 -11.79
C GLY A 139 0.12 22.81 -12.49
N ASN A 140 1.25 22.11 -12.56
CA ASN A 140 1.34 20.74 -13.04
C ASN A 140 1.23 19.73 -11.88
N PRO A 141 0.51 18.60 -12.08
CA PRO A 141 0.43 17.54 -11.08
C PRO A 141 1.78 16.88 -10.84
N GLU A 142 2.00 16.39 -9.63
CA GLU A 142 3.06 15.42 -9.37
C GLU A 142 2.83 14.16 -10.20
N GLU A 143 3.92 13.59 -10.71
CA GLU A 143 3.86 12.43 -11.59
C GLU A 143 4.80 11.33 -11.11
N LEU A 144 4.25 10.19 -10.71
CA LEU A 144 4.97 8.94 -10.49
C LEU A 144 5.25 8.27 -11.83
N ARG A 145 6.50 7.94 -12.12
CA ARG A 145 6.93 7.27 -13.34
C ARG A 145 7.44 5.87 -13.04
N LEU A 146 6.85 4.90 -13.73
CA LEU A 146 7.20 3.50 -13.67
C LEU A 146 7.51 3.02 -15.09
N ASP A 147 8.78 2.72 -15.33
CA ASP A 147 9.23 2.14 -16.59
C ASP A 147 8.93 0.64 -16.59
N VAL A 148 7.88 0.28 -17.34
CA VAL A 148 7.40 -1.10 -17.48
C VAL A 148 7.19 -1.40 -18.95
N ASN A 149 7.67 -2.57 -19.37
CA ASN A 149 7.51 -3.02 -20.73
C ASN A 149 6.19 -3.78 -20.89
N TYR A 150 5.15 -3.03 -21.23
CA TYR A 150 3.91 -3.62 -21.70
C TYR A 150 3.92 -3.78 -23.22
N PRO A 151 3.31 -4.84 -23.77
CA PRO A 151 3.05 -4.93 -25.20
C PRO A 151 2.32 -3.68 -25.70
N LYS A 152 2.69 -3.22 -26.90
CA LYS A 152 1.99 -2.12 -27.57
C LYS A 152 0.52 -2.51 -27.79
N GLY A 153 -0.38 -1.55 -27.57
CA GLY A 153 -1.80 -1.72 -27.84
C GLY A 153 -2.70 -1.45 -26.64
N LYS A 154 -3.89 -2.06 -26.66
CA LYS A 154 -4.97 -1.79 -25.69
C LYS A 154 -4.58 -2.20 -24.28
N ARG A 155 -4.95 -1.37 -23.29
CA ARG A 155 -4.92 -1.74 -21.88
C ARG A 155 -6.25 -2.37 -21.49
N ARG A 156 -6.21 -3.56 -20.87
CA ARG A 156 -7.39 -4.28 -20.38
C ARG A 156 -7.49 -4.04 -18.88
N VAL A 157 -8.62 -3.51 -18.45
CA VAL A 157 -8.92 -3.23 -17.03
C VAL A 157 -10.12 -4.09 -16.67
N ALA A 158 -9.97 -4.93 -15.65
CA ALA A 158 -11.06 -5.67 -15.05
C ALA A 158 -11.65 -4.83 -13.92
N LEU A 159 -12.97 -4.63 -13.95
CA LEU A 159 -13.71 -3.91 -12.92
C LEU A 159 -14.39 -4.94 -12.02
N ALA A 160 -14.06 -4.92 -10.73
CA ALA A 160 -14.71 -5.78 -9.75
C ALA A 160 -16.02 -5.13 -9.26
N MET A 161 -17.11 -5.86 -9.38
CA MET A 161 -18.42 -5.46 -8.84
C MET A 161 -18.65 -6.23 -7.54
N LEU A 162 -18.24 -5.61 -6.44
CA LEU A 162 -18.30 -6.23 -5.11
C LEU A 162 -19.33 -5.53 -4.24
N ASP A 163 -20.17 -6.32 -3.60
CA ASP A 163 -21.02 -5.85 -2.50
C ASP A 163 -20.18 -5.76 -1.22
N THR A 164 -19.97 -4.52 -0.77
CA THR A 164 -19.40 -4.20 0.55
C THR A 164 -20.54 -3.83 1.47
N SER A 165 -20.86 -4.73 2.41
CA SER A 165 -21.97 -4.52 3.32
C SER A 165 -21.76 -3.29 4.20
N PHE A 166 -22.86 -2.63 4.57
CA PHE A 166 -22.81 -1.50 5.50
C PHE A 166 -22.23 -1.88 6.87
N GLN A 167 -22.36 -3.16 7.26
CA GLN A 167 -21.75 -3.64 8.50
C GLN A 167 -20.22 -3.72 8.38
N SER A 168 -19.70 -4.27 7.28
CA SER A 168 -18.26 -4.30 7.01
C SER A 168 -17.69 -2.88 6.94
N TRP A 169 -18.44 -1.93 6.35
CA TRP A 169 -18.11 -0.50 6.35
C TRP A 169 -17.97 0.08 7.78
N LYS A 170 -18.96 -0.16 8.66
CA LYS A 170 -18.90 0.31 10.06
C LYS A 170 -17.71 -0.28 10.81
N CYS A 171 -17.55 -1.59 10.69
CA CYS A 171 -16.45 -2.37 11.25
C CYS A 171 -15.09 -1.79 10.84
N ALA A 172 -14.89 -1.53 9.55
CA ALA A 172 -13.69 -0.88 9.03
C ALA A 172 -13.46 0.52 9.65
N ALA A 173 -14.50 1.36 9.72
CA ALA A 173 -14.38 2.73 10.24
C ALA A 173 -13.91 2.79 11.70
N ILE A 174 -14.29 1.79 12.52
CA ILE A 174 -13.85 1.70 13.93
C ILE A 174 -12.61 0.81 14.13
N GLY A 175 -11.92 0.41 13.05
CA GLY A 175 -10.71 -0.41 13.11
C GLY A 175 -10.95 -1.89 13.43
N GLN A 176 -12.19 -2.36 13.37
CA GLN A 176 -12.60 -3.75 13.61
C GLN A 176 -12.89 -4.46 12.29
N HIS A 177 -11.89 -4.56 11.41
CA HIS A 177 -12.03 -5.10 10.05
C HIS A 177 -12.73 -6.47 10.02
N ASP A 178 -13.70 -6.62 9.10
CA ASP A 178 -14.37 -7.90 8.85
C ASP A 178 -13.44 -8.82 8.05
N LEU A 179 -12.71 -9.67 8.79
CA LEU A 179 -11.78 -10.67 8.26
C LEU A 179 -12.41 -12.07 8.20
N GLY A 180 -13.75 -12.16 8.10
CA GLY A 180 -14.47 -13.41 8.07
C GLY A 180 -14.11 -14.31 6.87
N GLN A 181 -14.14 -15.62 7.08
CA GLN A 181 -13.81 -16.62 6.06
C GLN A 181 -14.66 -16.48 4.79
N ALA A 182 -15.99 -16.30 4.94
CA ALA A 182 -16.89 -16.17 3.79
C ALA A 182 -16.55 -14.98 2.88
N ARG A 183 -16.17 -13.84 3.48
CA ARG A 183 -15.74 -12.65 2.72
C ARG A 183 -14.42 -12.92 2.00
N PHE A 184 -13.46 -13.54 2.68
CA PHE A 184 -12.19 -13.92 2.09
C PHE A 184 -12.37 -14.87 0.91
N GLU A 185 -13.18 -15.93 1.07
CA GLU A 185 -13.45 -16.91 0.01
C GLU A 185 -14.12 -16.27 -1.21
N LYS A 186 -15.07 -15.36 -1.01
CA LYS A 186 -15.70 -14.59 -2.10
C LYS A 186 -14.67 -13.78 -2.89
N LEU A 187 -13.79 -13.05 -2.20
CA LEU A 187 -12.72 -12.29 -2.85
C LEU A 187 -11.71 -13.21 -3.55
N ALA A 188 -11.29 -14.29 -2.90
CA ALA A 188 -10.33 -15.24 -3.45
C ALA A 188 -10.86 -15.92 -4.72
N ALA A 189 -12.13 -16.31 -4.74
CA ALA A 189 -12.80 -16.87 -5.92
C ALA A 189 -12.81 -15.87 -7.08
N MET A 190 -13.16 -14.60 -6.81
CA MET A 190 -13.14 -13.54 -7.82
C MET A 190 -11.74 -13.32 -8.41
N PHE A 191 -10.69 -13.26 -7.58
CA PHE A 191 -9.33 -13.09 -8.08
C PHE A 191 -8.82 -14.31 -8.84
N THR A 192 -9.21 -15.52 -8.43
CA THR A 192 -8.88 -16.76 -9.16
C THR A 192 -9.51 -16.72 -10.55
N GLU A 193 -10.80 -16.38 -10.64
CA GLU A 193 -11.48 -16.22 -11.93
C GLU A 193 -10.80 -15.15 -12.80
N LEU A 194 -10.38 -14.03 -12.22
CA LEU A 194 -9.68 -12.97 -12.95
C LEU A 194 -8.35 -13.47 -13.55
N ILE A 195 -7.57 -14.23 -12.77
CA ILE A 195 -6.27 -14.77 -13.19
C ILE A 195 -6.44 -15.72 -14.39
N ASP A 196 -7.50 -16.53 -14.38
CA ASP A 196 -7.73 -17.56 -15.41
C ASP A 196 -8.34 -17.01 -16.72
N ARG A 197 -8.74 -15.72 -16.75
CA ARG A 197 -9.40 -15.12 -17.93
C ARG A 197 -8.43 -14.94 -19.11
N THR A 198 -8.93 -15.25 -20.31
CA THR A 198 -8.26 -14.98 -21.58
C THR A 198 -9.16 -14.17 -22.52
N PRO A 199 -8.69 -13.02 -23.07
CA PRO A 199 -7.40 -12.40 -22.81
C PRO A 199 -7.31 -11.83 -21.38
N GLY A 200 -6.18 -12.03 -20.72
CA GLY A 200 -5.97 -11.61 -19.32
C GLY A 200 -5.95 -10.10 -19.12
N ALA A 201 -6.34 -9.65 -17.92
CA ALA A 201 -6.34 -8.22 -17.58
C ALA A 201 -4.90 -7.70 -17.36
N HIS A 202 -4.70 -6.39 -17.52
CA HIS A 202 -3.47 -5.72 -17.09
C HIS A 202 -3.65 -5.03 -15.74
N TYR A 203 -4.87 -4.60 -15.44
CA TYR A 203 -5.26 -3.97 -14.18
C TYR A 203 -6.52 -4.61 -13.63
N ALA A 204 -6.58 -4.78 -12.32
CA ALA A 204 -7.78 -5.07 -11.55
C ALA A 204 -8.16 -3.82 -10.76
N LEU A 205 -9.37 -3.32 -10.92
CA LEU A 205 -9.90 -2.19 -10.15
C LEU A 205 -11.00 -2.69 -9.19
N LEU A 206 -10.81 -2.46 -7.90
CA LEU A 206 -11.79 -2.74 -6.86
C LEU A 206 -12.50 -1.46 -6.39
N PRO A 207 -13.76 -1.59 -5.89
CA PRO A 207 -14.52 -0.48 -5.34
C PRO A 207 -13.85 0.23 -4.15
N GLU A 208 -14.38 1.40 -3.78
CA GLU A 208 -14.01 2.11 -2.56
C GLU A 208 -14.26 1.23 -1.32
N LEU A 209 -13.33 1.26 -0.35
CA LEU A 209 -13.41 0.50 0.91
C LEU A 209 -13.61 -1.03 0.75
N ALA A 210 -13.33 -1.59 -0.43
CA ALA A 210 -13.62 -2.99 -0.72
C ALA A 210 -12.71 -3.98 0.02
N LEU A 211 -11.45 -3.59 0.24
CA LEU A 211 -10.41 -4.50 0.69
C LEU A 211 -9.83 -4.09 2.05
N PRO A 212 -9.80 -5.01 3.05
CA PRO A 212 -8.99 -4.82 4.24
C PRO A 212 -7.50 -4.73 3.87
N SER A 213 -6.78 -3.79 4.48
CA SER A 213 -5.35 -3.57 4.21
C SER A 213 -4.50 -4.82 4.47
N PHE A 214 -4.88 -5.66 5.45
CA PHE A 214 -4.22 -6.94 5.76
C PHE A 214 -4.20 -7.93 4.58
N TRP A 215 -5.19 -7.87 3.69
CA TRP A 215 -5.29 -8.77 2.55
C TRP A 215 -4.63 -8.20 1.29
N PHE A 216 -4.31 -6.90 1.28
CA PHE A 216 -3.74 -6.25 0.10
C PHE A 216 -2.43 -6.89 -0.36
N VAL A 217 -1.46 -7.06 0.55
CA VAL A 217 -0.14 -7.61 0.22
C VAL A 217 -0.23 -9.02 -0.40
N PRO A 218 -0.86 -10.02 0.24
CA PRO A 218 -0.92 -11.37 -0.34
C PRO A 218 -1.67 -11.40 -1.69
N ILE A 219 -2.74 -10.61 -1.84
CA ILE A 219 -3.49 -10.52 -3.10
C ILE A 219 -2.64 -9.85 -4.20
N ALA A 220 -1.96 -8.74 -3.86
CA ALA A 220 -1.08 -8.03 -4.79
C ALA A 220 0.04 -8.93 -5.31
N LEU A 221 0.70 -9.70 -4.43
CA LEU A 221 1.71 -10.67 -4.84
C LEU A 221 1.13 -11.73 -5.78
N LYS A 222 -0.07 -12.24 -5.47
CA LYS A 222 -0.70 -13.27 -6.30
C LYS A 222 -1.05 -12.77 -7.71
N LEU A 223 -1.57 -11.54 -7.80
CA LEU A 223 -1.86 -10.90 -9.08
C LEU A 223 -0.59 -10.53 -9.85
N GLN A 224 0.47 -10.14 -9.14
CA GLN A 224 1.77 -9.84 -9.72
C GLN A 224 2.40 -11.06 -10.42
N GLU A 225 2.24 -12.27 -9.88
CA GLU A 225 2.65 -13.53 -10.55
C GLU A 225 2.01 -13.69 -11.93
N SER A 226 0.78 -13.17 -12.09
CA SER A 226 0.01 -13.21 -13.35
C SER A 226 0.18 -11.94 -14.19
N GLY A 227 1.07 -11.02 -13.78
CA GLY A 227 1.32 -9.75 -14.47
C GLY A 227 0.19 -8.72 -14.35
N ILE A 228 -0.74 -8.89 -13.40
CA ILE A 228 -1.88 -8.02 -13.17
C ILE A 228 -1.53 -6.99 -12.09
N SER A 229 -1.70 -5.70 -12.37
CA SER A 229 -1.60 -4.64 -11.37
C SER A 229 -2.93 -4.49 -10.62
N LEU A 230 -2.88 -4.33 -9.30
CA LEU A 230 -4.07 -4.17 -8.46
C LEU A 230 -4.26 -2.70 -8.11
N ILE A 231 -5.46 -2.18 -8.26
CA ILE A 231 -5.89 -0.86 -7.78
C ILE A 231 -7.14 -1.10 -6.94
N SER A 232 -7.11 -0.72 -5.67
CA SER A 232 -8.23 -1.02 -4.75
C SER A 232 -8.46 0.13 -3.80
N GLY A 233 -9.74 0.46 -3.59
CA GLY A 233 -10.13 1.13 -2.36
C GLY A 233 -9.79 0.23 -1.18
N ILE A 234 -9.10 0.80 -0.20
CA ILE A 234 -8.75 0.13 1.05
C ILE A 234 -9.68 0.64 2.13
N GLU A 235 -10.10 -0.26 3.01
CA GLU A 235 -10.86 0.08 4.21
C GLU A 235 -10.19 1.22 5.01
N TYR A 236 -11.00 1.95 5.78
CA TYR A 236 -10.52 3.10 6.55
C TYR A 236 -9.27 2.79 7.36
N GLN A 237 -8.29 3.68 7.26
CA GLN A 237 -7.03 3.60 7.99
C GLN A 237 -7.08 4.59 9.14
N SER A 238 -6.81 4.15 10.37
CA SER A 238 -6.68 5.09 11.50
C SER A 238 -5.50 6.02 11.24
N VAL A 239 -5.68 7.33 11.44
CA VAL A 239 -4.62 8.35 11.29
C VAL A 239 -4.42 9.20 12.54
N GLY A 240 -5.12 8.86 13.61
CA GLY A 240 -5.07 9.56 14.89
C GLY A 240 -6.33 9.32 15.70
N THR A 241 -6.42 9.96 16.86
CA THR A 241 -7.59 9.85 17.73
C THR A 241 -8.85 10.36 17.02
N ARG A 242 -9.81 9.45 16.79
CA ARG A 242 -11.08 9.70 16.08
C ARG A 242 -10.91 10.26 14.66
N LYS A 243 -9.81 9.89 14.00
CA LYS A 243 -9.50 10.30 12.64
C LYS A 243 -9.20 9.09 11.78
N VAL A 244 -9.80 9.06 10.59
CA VAL A 244 -9.60 8.00 9.61
C VAL A 244 -9.25 8.57 8.25
N ALA A 245 -8.45 7.85 7.48
CA ALA A 245 -8.20 8.13 6.06
C ALA A 245 -8.93 7.11 5.21
N ASN A 246 -9.51 7.59 4.10
CA ASN A 246 -10.02 6.77 3.01
C ASN A 246 -8.97 6.79 1.90
N GLN A 247 -8.54 5.62 1.43
CA GLN A 247 -7.37 5.52 0.57
C GLN A 247 -7.62 4.57 -0.60
N VAL A 248 -6.97 4.87 -1.73
CA VAL A 248 -6.77 3.91 -2.81
C VAL A 248 -5.31 3.48 -2.82
N TRP A 249 -5.08 2.16 -2.88
CA TRP A 249 -3.75 1.59 -3.01
C TRP A 249 -3.62 0.92 -4.38
N ALA A 250 -2.49 1.15 -5.05
CA ALA A 250 -2.19 0.59 -6.34
C ALA A 250 -0.86 -0.19 -6.29
N ALA A 251 -0.94 -1.53 -6.36
CA ALA A 251 0.23 -2.38 -6.56
C ALA A 251 0.49 -2.49 -8.07
N LEU A 252 1.49 -1.75 -8.52
CA LEU A 252 1.82 -1.55 -9.92
C LEU A 252 3.07 -2.33 -10.27
N ARG A 253 3.01 -3.04 -11.39
CA ARG A 253 4.14 -3.82 -11.90
C ARG A 253 5.40 -2.95 -12.03
N LEU A 254 6.55 -3.56 -11.85
CA LEU A 254 7.86 -2.96 -12.07
C LEU A 254 8.78 -3.96 -12.77
N ASP A 255 9.48 -3.52 -13.81
CA ASP A 255 10.48 -4.33 -14.52
C ASP A 255 11.93 -3.92 -14.18
N GLY A 256 12.12 -2.76 -13.52
CA GLY A 256 13.43 -2.15 -13.27
C GLY A 256 14.35 -2.88 -12.27
N LEU A 257 13.88 -3.95 -11.62
CA LEU A 257 14.66 -4.68 -10.60
C LEU A 257 15.36 -5.94 -11.12
N GLY A 258 15.19 -6.28 -12.40
CA GLY A 258 15.74 -7.51 -12.98
C GLY A 258 14.93 -8.78 -12.66
N TYR A 259 13.82 -8.66 -11.93
CA TYR A 259 12.81 -9.69 -11.71
C TYR A 259 11.41 -9.06 -11.63
N PRO A 260 10.33 -9.84 -11.86
CA PRO A 260 8.96 -9.35 -11.69
C PRO A 260 8.73 -8.86 -10.26
N ALA A 261 8.36 -7.59 -10.12
CA ALA A 261 8.06 -6.97 -8.84
C ALA A 261 6.85 -6.02 -8.96
N ALA A 262 6.41 -5.49 -7.82
CA ALA A 262 5.46 -4.40 -7.79
C ALA A 262 5.88 -3.30 -6.80
N LEU A 263 5.63 -2.05 -7.18
CA LEU A 263 5.63 -0.88 -6.31
C LEU A 263 4.21 -0.65 -5.80
N VAL A 264 4.06 -0.10 -4.59
CA VAL A 264 2.76 0.36 -4.10
C VAL A 264 2.68 1.87 -4.06
N TYR A 265 1.72 2.40 -4.81
CA TYR A 265 1.29 3.80 -4.73
C TYR A 265 0.08 3.89 -3.79
N LYS A 266 0.05 4.89 -2.91
CA LYS A 266 -1.10 5.20 -2.05
C LYS A 266 -1.58 6.61 -2.32
N GLN A 267 -2.88 6.81 -2.32
CA GLN A 267 -3.47 8.14 -2.42
C GLN A 267 -4.61 8.26 -1.41
N ASP A 268 -4.56 9.32 -0.59
CA ASP A 268 -5.63 9.68 0.32
C ASP A 268 -6.74 10.47 -0.41
N LYS A 269 -7.98 10.18 -0.05
CA LYS A 269 -9.14 11.03 -0.33
C LYS A 269 -8.97 12.34 0.43
N GLN A 270 -9.09 13.47 -0.26
CA GLN A 270 -8.83 14.78 0.32
C GLN A 270 -10.03 15.36 1.06
N ARG A 271 -11.24 14.99 0.65
CA ARG A 271 -12.49 15.49 1.25
C ARG A 271 -13.53 14.37 1.34
N PRO A 272 -14.20 14.21 2.50
CA PRO A 272 -15.29 13.26 2.60
C PRO A 272 -16.45 13.68 1.70
N ALA A 273 -17.24 12.71 1.25
CA ALA A 273 -18.57 13.03 0.75
C ALA A 273 -19.44 13.55 1.91
N PRO A 274 -20.39 14.48 1.70
CA PRO A 274 -21.24 14.97 2.80
C PRO A 274 -21.93 13.84 3.57
N HIS A 275 -22.45 12.82 2.89
CA HIS A 275 -23.09 11.69 3.56
C HIS A 275 -22.08 10.84 4.35
N GLU A 276 -20.89 10.60 3.80
CA GLU A 276 -19.79 9.89 4.48
C GLU A 276 -19.37 10.61 5.77
N GLU A 277 -19.27 11.94 5.72
CA GLU A 277 -18.93 12.77 6.88
C GLU A 277 -19.95 12.62 8.01
N HIS A 278 -21.26 12.68 7.69
CA HIS A 278 -22.31 12.47 8.69
C HIS A 278 -22.27 11.05 9.27
N LEU A 279 -22.13 10.02 8.42
CA LEU A 279 -22.09 8.63 8.88
C LEU A 279 -20.89 8.36 9.81
N LEU A 280 -19.71 8.88 9.49
CA LEU A 280 -18.51 8.74 10.31
C LEU A 280 -18.67 9.46 11.66
N HIS A 281 -19.24 10.67 11.63
CA HIS A 281 -19.51 11.44 12.84
C HIS A 281 -20.52 10.75 13.75
N ASP A 282 -21.62 10.22 13.19
CA ASP A 282 -22.67 9.55 13.97
C ASP A 282 -22.20 8.20 14.53
N LEU A 283 -21.33 7.49 13.81
CA LEU A 283 -20.85 6.16 14.23
C LEU A 283 -19.98 6.23 15.49
N ALA A 284 -18.99 7.13 15.52
CA ALA A 284 -18.03 7.21 16.63
C ALA A 284 -17.35 8.59 16.75
N SER A 285 -18.03 9.66 16.31
CA SER A 285 -17.46 11.01 16.22
C SER A 285 -16.16 11.04 15.41
N LEU A 286 -16.12 10.24 14.35
CA LEU A 286 -14.97 10.13 13.46
C LEU A 286 -14.96 11.27 12.45
N THR A 287 -13.76 11.68 12.06
CA THR A 287 -13.54 12.65 10.97
C THR A 287 -12.62 12.05 9.92
N LEU A 288 -12.88 12.36 8.66
CA LEU A 288 -12.02 11.95 7.55
C LEU A 288 -10.87 12.95 7.41
N GLU A 289 -9.63 12.48 7.49
CA GLU A 289 -8.44 13.30 7.34
C GLU A 289 -7.39 12.56 6.49
N PRO A 290 -6.90 13.16 5.39
CA PRO A 290 -5.85 12.56 4.58
C PRO A 290 -4.52 12.53 5.36
N ARG A 291 -3.76 11.43 5.23
CA ARG A 291 -2.36 11.41 5.72
C ARG A 291 -1.48 12.33 4.89
N VAL A 292 -1.65 12.28 3.57
CA VAL A 292 -0.90 13.12 2.63
C VAL A 292 -1.86 14.04 1.88
N ARG A 293 -1.60 15.35 1.95
CA ARG A 293 -2.43 16.37 1.28
C ARG A 293 -1.94 16.63 -0.13
N TRP A 294 -2.89 16.85 -1.04
CA TRP A 294 -2.62 17.32 -2.40
C TRP A 294 -3.74 18.24 -2.89
N ASP A 295 -3.37 19.27 -3.65
CA ASP A 295 -4.34 20.20 -4.26
C ASP A 295 -4.70 19.81 -5.70
N ILE A 296 -3.73 19.21 -6.40
CA ILE A 296 -3.88 18.71 -7.77
C ILE A 296 -3.75 17.18 -7.72
N PRO A 297 -4.70 16.42 -8.30
CA PRO A 297 -4.62 14.96 -8.29
C PRO A 297 -3.31 14.47 -8.92
N PRO A 298 -2.53 13.64 -8.23
CA PRO A 298 -1.30 13.08 -8.78
C PRO A 298 -1.56 12.19 -10.00
N ILE A 299 -0.56 12.07 -10.86
CA ILE A 299 -0.58 11.21 -12.04
C ILE A 299 0.37 10.04 -11.84
N VAL A 300 -0.05 8.86 -12.30
CA VAL A 300 0.80 7.68 -12.44
C VAL A 300 1.02 7.41 -13.93
N ALA A 301 2.27 7.50 -14.37
CA ALA A 301 2.73 7.10 -15.70
C ALA A 301 3.35 5.70 -15.62
N HIS A 302 2.58 4.69 -16.01
CA HIS A 302 2.93 3.28 -15.89
C HIS A 302 3.05 2.62 -17.27
N GLY A 303 4.29 2.42 -17.74
CA GLY A 303 4.57 1.76 -19.03
C GLY A 303 3.83 2.40 -20.22
N GLY A 304 3.87 3.74 -20.28
CA GLY A 304 3.21 4.53 -21.33
C GLY A 304 1.69 4.66 -21.20
N PHE A 305 1.10 4.20 -20.10
CA PHE A 305 -0.30 4.45 -19.74
C PHE A 305 -0.36 5.39 -18.55
N ARG A 306 -0.92 6.59 -18.75
CA ARG A 306 -1.03 7.64 -17.74
C ARG A 306 -2.42 7.60 -17.14
N PHE A 307 -2.53 7.47 -15.83
CA PHE A 307 -3.81 7.52 -15.13
C PHE A 307 -3.71 8.32 -13.85
N SER A 308 -4.86 8.77 -13.34
CA SER A 308 -5.01 9.33 -12.00
C SER A 308 -6.14 8.61 -11.29
N SER A 309 -6.16 8.66 -9.96
CA SER A 309 -7.26 8.11 -9.17
C SER A 309 -8.04 9.23 -8.50
N LEU A 310 -9.36 9.14 -8.50
CA LEU A 310 -10.25 10.01 -7.72
C LEU A 310 -11.18 9.11 -6.93
N ILE A 311 -11.38 9.35 -5.65
CA ILE A 311 -12.18 8.45 -4.80
C ILE A 311 -13.62 8.99 -4.73
N CYS A 312 -14.55 8.25 -5.35
CA CYS A 312 -15.99 8.50 -5.26
C CYS A 312 -16.38 9.96 -5.57
N SER A 313 -16.86 10.70 -4.56
CA SER A 313 -17.32 12.09 -4.68
C SER A 313 -16.26 13.06 -5.25
N GLU A 314 -14.98 12.73 -5.16
CA GLU A 314 -13.90 13.54 -5.76
C GLU A 314 -14.03 13.69 -7.27
N LEU A 315 -14.65 12.70 -7.95
CA LEU A 315 -14.93 12.80 -9.39
C LEU A 315 -15.79 14.03 -9.71
N THR A 316 -16.67 14.45 -8.78
CA THR A 316 -17.57 15.60 -8.98
C THR A 316 -16.87 16.95 -8.86
N ASN A 317 -15.62 16.99 -8.37
CA ASN A 317 -14.82 18.22 -8.30
C ASN A 317 -14.34 18.67 -9.69
N ILE A 318 -14.85 19.80 -10.17
CA ILE A 318 -14.50 20.36 -11.49
C ILE A 318 -13.01 20.74 -11.59
N GLY A 319 -12.40 21.19 -10.49
CA GLY A 319 -10.98 21.55 -10.46
C GLY A 319 -10.09 20.34 -10.71
N TYR A 320 -10.40 19.21 -10.04
CA TYR A 320 -9.68 17.94 -10.24
C TYR A 320 -9.80 17.44 -11.69
N ARG A 321 -11.02 17.42 -12.24
CA ARG A 321 -11.23 17.01 -13.64
C ARG A 321 -10.53 17.95 -14.63
N SER A 322 -10.58 19.26 -14.39
CA SER A 322 -9.94 20.24 -15.25
C SER A 322 -8.42 20.10 -15.25
N ALA A 323 -7.82 19.84 -14.07
CA ALA A 323 -6.37 19.67 -13.95
C ALA A 323 -5.86 18.41 -14.68
N LEU A 324 -6.67 17.36 -14.75
CA LEU A 324 -6.32 16.09 -15.41
C LEU A 324 -6.57 16.08 -16.93
N ARG A 325 -7.40 17.00 -17.44
CA ARG A 325 -7.81 17.03 -18.84
C ARG A 325 -6.60 17.14 -19.78
N GLY A 326 -6.49 16.19 -20.71
CA GLY A 326 -5.39 16.14 -21.68
C GLY A 326 -4.05 15.65 -21.12
N ARG A 327 -3.99 15.25 -19.84
CA ARG A 327 -2.77 14.78 -19.17
C ARG A 327 -2.78 13.29 -18.80
N VAL A 328 -3.96 12.66 -18.82
CA VAL A 328 -4.15 11.24 -18.50
C VAL A 328 -4.94 10.54 -19.60
N ASP A 329 -4.68 9.25 -19.77
CA ASP A 329 -5.42 8.34 -20.65
C ASP A 329 -6.69 7.82 -19.96
N ALA A 330 -6.68 7.72 -18.64
CA ALA A 330 -7.81 7.25 -17.84
C ALA A 330 -7.85 7.90 -16.44
N ILE A 331 -9.04 7.92 -15.84
CA ILE A 331 -9.24 8.21 -14.42
C ILE A 331 -9.86 6.96 -13.81
N PHE A 332 -9.22 6.40 -12.79
CA PHE A 332 -9.79 5.30 -12.01
C PHE A 332 -10.58 5.88 -10.85
N VAL A 333 -11.84 5.47 -10.74
CA VAL A 333 -12.74 5.96 -9.70
C VAL A 333 -13.27 4.76 -8.90
N PRO A 334 -12.59 4.38 -7.80
CA PRO A 334 -13.19 3.50 -6.82
C PRO A 334 -14.40 4.20 -6.21
N GLU A 335 -15.56 3.57 -6.30
CA GLU A 335 -16.82 4.10 -5.77
C GLU A 335 -17.48 3.07 -4.86
N TRP A 336 -18.07 3.55 -3.78
CA TRP A 336 -19.04 2.80 -3.00
C TRP A 336 -20.34 3.61 -2.99
N ASN A 337 -21.22 3.30 -3.94
CA ASN A 337 -22.51 3.96 -4.04
C ASN A 337 -23.55 3.10 -3.32
N GLN A 338 -24.16 3.65 -2.27
CA GLN A 338 -25.38 3.07 -1.74
C GLN A 338 -26.51 3.42 -2.70
N ASP A 339 -27.12 2.42 -3.33
CA ASP A 339 -28.39 2.62 -4.02
C ASP A 339 -29.44 3.09 -2.99
N PHE A 340 -29.52 4.39 -2.77
CA PHE A 340 -30.76 4.98 -2.31
C PHE A 340 -31.76 4.66 -3.42
N ARG A 341 -32.77 3.84 -3.13
CA ARG A 341 -33.92 3.62 -4.01
C ARG A 341 -34.59 4.97 -4.30
N THR A 342 -34.03 5.72 -5.24
CA THR A 342 -34.48 7.07 -5.60
C THR A 342 -35.39 7.02 -6.84
N PHE A 343 -35.75 5.81 -7.29
CA PHE A 343 -36.69 5.57 -8.39
C PHE A 343 -37.87 4.65 -8.01
N GLU A 344 -38.26 4.57 -6.74
CA GLU A 344 -39.59 4.10 -6.35
C GLU A 344 -40.46 5.33 -6.04
N GLY A 345 -40.87 6.04 -7.09
CA GLY A 345 -41.59 7.31 -6.95
C GLY A 345 -42.09 7.87 -8.29
N SER A 346 -42.72 7.04 -9.11
CA SER A 346 -43.68 7.45 -10.16
C SER A 346 -44.28 6.21 -10.80
N SER A 347 -45.32 5.68 -10.17
CA SER A 347 -46.33 4.83 -10.80
C SER A 347 -47.69 5.42 -10.49
#